data_AF-A0AA39ZQX0-F1
#
_entry.id   AF-A0AA39ZQX0-F1
#
_cell.length_a   1.000
_cell.length_b   1.000
_cell.length_c   1.000
_cell.angle_alpha   90.00
_cell.angle_beta   90.00
_cell.angle_gamma   90.00
#
_symmetry.space_group_name_H-M   'P 1'
#
loop_
_entity.id
_entity.type
_entity.pdbx_description
1 polymer ?
#
loop_
_entity_poly.entity_id
_entity_poly.type
_entity_poly.pdbx_seq_one_letter_code
_entity_poly.pdbx_strand_id
1 'polypeptide(L)'
;MLVKEETYFPQDQQWILRNLTKQFVRSEVIALKPEFIRGPSISVLGFGEVVMSRICWSTSSFASMSDTANISRGVWAGHRLGITTLARHRDETNEVGGWSDVSDEVARETAVIWESEYSADWRETLCNHWYQKYGGFSRPVY
;
A
#
# COMPACT_ATOMS: atom_id res chain seq x y z
N MET A 1 0.75 -32.80 -0.43
CA MET A 1 0.88 -31.88 0.71
C MET A 1 0.61 -30.47 0.19
N LEU A 2 -0.57 -29.91 0.47
CA LEU A 2 -0.85 -28.51 0.14
C LEU A 2 -0.23 -27.66 1.24
N VAL A 3 0.81 -26.90 0.91
CA VAL A 3 1.37 -25.91 1.82
C VAL A 3 0.37 -24.75 1.87
N LYS A 4 -0.07 -24.37 3.08
CA LYS A 4 -1.00 -23.24 3.26
C LYS A 4 -0.32 -21.95 2.81
N GLU A 5 -1.08 -21.05 2.18
CA GLU A 5 -0.60 -19.74 1.71
C GLU A 5 0.08 -18.92 2.83
N GLU A 6 -0.44 -19.03 4.04
CA GLU A 6 0.10 -18.43 5.28
C GLU A 6 1.54 -18.83 5.59
N THR A 7 2.01 -19.96 5.06
CA THR A 7 3.41 -20.40 5.18
C THR A 7 4.36 -19.48 4.42
N TYR A 8 3.90 -18.93 3.30
CA TYR A 8 4.68 -18.01 2.46
C TYR A 8 4.34 -16.55 2.76
N PHE A 9 3.11 -16.30 3.20
CA PHE A 9 2.58 -14.97 3.48
C PHE A 9 2.02 -14.90 4.91
N PRO A 10 2.89 -14.91 5.94
CA PRO A 10 2.46 -14.80 7.34
C PRO A 10 1.62 -13.53 7.55
N GLN A 11 0.44 -13.71 8.16
CA GLN A 11 -0.50 -12.60 8.41
C GLN A 11 -0.21 -11.87 9.72
N ASP A 12 0.54 -12.50 10.62
CA ASP A 12 0.98 -11.96 11.91
C ASP A 12 2.27 -11.13 11.81
N GLN A 13 2.89 -11.08 10.62
CA GLN A 13 4.08 -10.29 10.37
C GLN A 13 3.75 -8.96 9.70
N GLN A 14 4.58 -7.97 10.01
CA GLN A 14 4.49 -6.65 9.41
C GLN A 14 5.09 -6.66 8.01
N TRP A 15 4.30 -6.23 7.02
CA TRP A 15 4.73 -6.18 5.63
C TRP A 15 5.14 -4.78 5.22
N ILE A 16 6.11 -4.71 4.31
CA ILE A 16 6.55 -3.47 3.70
C ILE A 16 6.60 -3.60 2.18
N LEU A 17 6.31 -2.50 1.51
CA LEU A 17 6.69 -2.24 0.13
C LEU A 17 7.94 -1.37 0.15
N ARG A 18 9.00 -1.78 -0.53
CA ARG A 18 10.25 -1.05 -0.59
C ARG A 18 10.68 -0.79 -2.02
N ASN A 19 11.25 0.40 -2.27
CA ASN A 19 12.07 0.62 -3.45
C ASN A 19 13.53 0.25 -3.12
N LEU A 20 14.28 -0.25 -4.09
CA LEU A 20 15.68 -0.64 -3.85
C LEU A 20 16.65 0.55 -3.87
N THR A 21 16.14 1.78 -4.04
CA THR A 21 16.87 3.04 -3.84
C THR A 21 16.80 3.54 -2.38
N LYS A 22 16.34 2.68 -1.46
CA LYS A 22 16.36 2.82 0.00
C LYS A 22 15.20 3.56 0.66
N GLN A 23 13.98 3.43 0.14
CA GLN A 23 12.77 3.82 0.89
C GLN A 23 11.81 2.64 1.05
N PHE A 24 11.05 2.63 2.13
CA PHE A 24 9.99 1.66 2.35
C PHE A 24 8.73 2.28 2.94
N VAL A 25 7.61 1.58 2.78
CA VAL A 25 6.27 1.92 3.24
C VAL A 25 5.71 0.70 3.98
N ARG A 26 5.16 0.93 5.16
CA ARG A 26 4.63 -0.10 6.05
C ARG A 26 3.12 -0.29 5.87
N SER A 27 2.67 -1.54 5.85
CA SER A 27 1.26 -1.89 5.62
C SER A 27 0.31 -1.25 6.64
N GLU A 28 0.70 -1.21 7.92
CA GLU A 28 -0.16 -0.73 9.01
C GLU A 28 -0.36 0.78 9.03
N VAL A 29 0.48 1.52 8.31
CA VAL A 29 0.35 2.98 8.21
C VAL A 29 -0.55 3.37 7.04
N ILE A 30 -0.54 2.60 5.94
CA ILE A 30 -1.33 2.90 4.74
C ILE A 30 -2.71 2.26 4.74
N ALA A 31 -2.89 1.13 5.44
CA ALA A 31 -4.18 0.46 5.50
C ALA A 31 -5.21 1.33 6.21
N LEU A 32 -6.44 1.37 5.69
CA LEU A 32 -7.52 2.13 6.32
C LEU A 32 -7.92 1.59 7.68
N LYS A 33 -7.81 0.27 7.87
CA LYS A 33 -8.10 -0.41 9.12
C LYS A 33 -7.20 -1.64 9.30
N PRO A 34 -6.82 -2.01 10.53
CA PRO A 34 -5.97 -3.17 10.80
C PRO A 34 -6.52 -4.49 10.24
N GLU A 35 -7.85 -4.71 10.32
CA GLU A 35 -8.50 -5.95 9.85
C GLU A 35 -8.44 -6.16 8.32
N PHE A 36 -8.05 -5.13 7.56
CA PHE A 36 -7.88 -5.24 6.11
C PHE A 36 -6.51 -5.78 5.71
N ILE A 37 -5.56 -5.88 6.64
CA ILE A 37 -4.20 -6.37 6.40
C ILE A 37 -4.21 -7.89 6.48
N ARG A 38 -3.97 -8.56 5.35
CA ARG A 38 -3.84 -10.02 5.24
C ARG A 38 -2.52 -10.37 4.57
N GLY A 39 -1.46 -10.34 5.37
CA GLY A 39 -0.09 -10.42 4.88
C GLY A 39 0.22 -9.26 3.91
N PRO A 40 0.80 -9.51 2.71
CA PRO A 40 1.06 -8.45 1.73
C PRO A 40 -0.21 -7.99 0.99
N SER A 41 -1.32 -8.73 1.10
CA SER A 41 -2.59 -8.40 0.46
C SER A 41 -3.45 -7.56 1.41
N ILE A 42 -3.45 -6.24 1.19
CA ILE A 42 -4.23 -5.30 1.98
C ILE A 42 -5.53 -4.98 1.22
N SER A 43 -6.66 -5.09 1.91
CA SER A 43 -7.98 -4.82 1.30
C SER A 43 -8.26 -3.33 1.27
N VAL A 44 -9.08 -2.90 0.30
CA VAL A 44 -9.52 -1.51 0.08
C VAL A 44 -8.41 -0.59 -0.44
N LEU A 45 -7.33 -0.44 0.32
CA LEU A 45 -6.20 0.43 -0.01
C LEU A 45 -4.92 -0.18 0.56
N GLY A 46 -3.98 -0.48 -0.32
CA GLY A 46 -2.77 -1.21 0.00
C GLY A 46 -1.56 -0.82 -0.83
N PHE A 47 -0.62 -1.76 -0.97
CA PHE A 47 0.59 -1.53 -1.74
C PHE A 47 0.31 -1.26 -3.23
N GLY A 48 -0.78 -1.78 -3.80
CA GLY A 48 -1.13 -1.52 -5.19
C GLY A 48 -1.34 -0.03 -5.47
N GLU A 49 -2.12 0.65 -4.64
CA GLU A 49 -2.40 2.08 -4.74
C GLU A 49 -1.13 2.91 -4.53
N VAL A 50 -0.27 2.51 -3.58
CA VAL A 50 1.04 3.14 -3.36
C VAL A 50 1.96 2.98 -4.57
N VAL A 51 2.01 1.79 -5.17
CA VAL A 51 2.80 1.56 -6.38
C VAL A 51 2.31 2.49 -7.48
N MET A 52 1.00 2.51 -7.76
CA MET A 52 0.42 3.36 -8.79
C MET A 52 0.74 4.83 -8.58
N SER A 53 0.61 5.34 -7.35
CA SER A 53 0.89 6.75 -7.07
C SER A 53 2.36 7.13 -7.17
N ARG A 54 3.27 6.19 -6.87
CA ARG A 54 4.71 6.47 -6.81
C ARG A 54 5.48 6.10 -8.07
N ILE A 55 4.97 5.25 -8.97
CA ILE A 55 5.70 4.88 -10.21
C ILE A 55 5.22 5.63 -11.46
N CYS A 56 3.99 6.15 -11.46
CA CYS A 56 3.42 6.79 -12.64
C CYS A 56 4.24 8.03 -13.00
N TRP A 57 4.69 8.10 -14.27
CA TRP A 57 5.47 9.22 -14.78
C TRP A 57 4.94 9.66 -16.14
N SER A 58 4.63 10.95 -16.25
CA SER A 58 4.19 11.60 -17.48
C SER A 58 4.66 13.05 -17.47
N THR A 59 5.01 13.57 -18.65
CA THR A 59 5.27 15.01 -18.81
C THR A 59 3.98 15.83 -18.71
N SER A 60 2.84 15.22 -19.02
CA SER A 60 1.52 15.80 -18.83
C SER A 60 1.01 15.54 -17.42
N SER A 61 0.52 16.59 -16.75
CA SER A 61 -0.18 16.47 -15.47
C SER A 61 -1.63 16.00 -15.62
N PHE A 62 -2.14 15.81 -16.83
CA PHE A 62 -3.50 15.38 -17.05
C PHE A 62 -3.65 13.87 -16.76
N ALA A 63 -4.33 13.54 -15.65
CA ALA A 63 -4.63 12.17 -15.26
C ALA A 63 -6.13 11.82 -15.33
N SER A 64 -6.96 12.71 -15.91
CA SER A 64 -8.43 12.60 -15.87
C SER A 64 -9.01 12.50 -14.44
N MET A 65 -8.30 13.09 -13.47
CA MET A 65 -8.64 13.14 -12.04
C MET A 65 -8.68 14.60 -11.59
N SER A 66 -9.48 14.91 -10.58
CA SER A 66 -9.76 16.26 -10.08
C SER A 66 -8.55 16.90 -9.38
N ASP A 67 -7.76 16.11 -8.65
CA ASP A 67 -6.45 16.47 -8.15
C ASP A 67 -5.43 15.41 -8.58
N THR A 68 -4.29 15.87 -9.06
CA THR A 68 -3.22 14.98 -9.56
C THR A 68 -1.99 15.04 -8.71
N ALA A 69 -2.03 15.64 -7.51
CA ALA A 69 -0.96 15.84 -6.52
C ALA A 69 0.29 14.94 -6.70
N ASN A 70 1.04 15.20 -7.76
CA ASN A 70 2.19 14.43 -8.25
C ASN A 70 1.98 12.94 -8.62
N ILE A 71 0.76 12.44 -8.87
CA ILE A 71 0.53 11.07 -9.39
C ILE A 71 1.18 10.85 -10.75
N SER A 72 1.26 11.90 -11.59
CA SER A 72 1.98 11.88 -12.88
C SER A 72 3.48 12.10 -12.71
N ARG A 73 3.93 12.36 -11.47
CA ARG A 73 5.31 12.70 -11.13
C ARG A 73 5.89 11.77 -10.05
N GLY A 74 5.56 10.49 -10.13
CA GLY A 74 5.95 9.47 -9.17
C GLY A 74 7.46 9.37 -8.97
N VAL A 75 7.93 9.58 -7.74
CA VAL A 75 9.36 9.59 -7.38
C VAL A 75 10.00 8.20 -7.40
N TRP A 76 9.22 7.13 -7.59
CA TRP A 76 9.70 5.75 -7.76
C TRP A 76 9.64 5.28 -9.22
N ALA A 77 9.37 6.17 -10.17
CA ALA A 77 9.36 5.84 -11.59
C ALA A 77 10.70 5.20 -12.03
N GLY A 78 10.62 4.01 -12.61
CA GLY A 78 11.80 3.23 -13.05
C GLY A 78 12.59 2.54 -11.93
N HIS A 79 12.19 2.67 -10.67
CA HIS A 79 12.85 1.96 -9.57
C HIS A 79 12.46 0.47 -9.52
N ARG A 80 13.35 -0.35 -8.94
CA ARG A 80 13.02 -1.74 -8.58
C ARG A 80 12.27 -1.76 -7.27
N LEU A 81 11.15 -2.48 -7.24
CA LEU A 81 10.30 -2.62 -6.07
C LEU A 81 10.38 -4.03 -5.50
N GLY A 82 10.12 -4.16 -4.21
CA GLY A 82 10.00 -5.45 -3.54
C GLY A 82 9.00 -5.38 -2.39
N ILE A 83 8.29 -6.49 -2.18
CA ILE A 83 7.43 -6.68 -1.01
C ILE A 83 8.09 -7.72 -0.12
N THR A 84 8.23 -7.42 1.16
CA THR A 84 8.87 -8.30 2.14
C THR A 84 8.35 -7.99 3.55
N THR A 85 8.77 -8.77 4.54
CA THR A 85 8.44 -8.49 5.94
C THR A 85 9.48 -7.53 6.53
N LEU A 86 9.05 -6.67 7.47
CA LEU A 86 9.96 -5.70 8.10
C LEU A 86 11.10 -6.40 8.85
N ALA A 87 10.82 -7.54 9.48
CA ALA A 87 11.84 -8.35 10.16
C ALA A 87 12.93 -8.80 9.16
N ARG A 88 12.53 -9.45 8.06
CA ARG A 88 13.47 -9.87 7.01
C ARG A 88 14.25 -8.70 6.41
N HIS A 89 13.59 -7.55 6.24
CA HIS A 89 14.25 -6.33 5.76
C HIS A 89 15.36 -5.85 6.70
N ARG A 90 15.10 -5.84 8.01
CA ARG A 90 16.10 -5.46 9.02
C ARG A 90 17.28 -6.41 9.02
N ASP A 91 17.02 -7.71 8.96
CA ASP A 91 18.06 -8.75 8.85
C ASP A 91 18.92 -8.56 7.59
N GLU A 92 18.30 -8.34 6.43
CA GLU A 92 19.00 -8.16 5.15
C GLU A 92 19.85 -6.87 5.09
N THR A 93 19.48 -5.85 5.86
CA THR A 93 20.12 -4.52 5.83
C THR A 93 21.02 -4.25 7.02
N ASN A 94 21.12 -5.21 7.96
CA ASN A 94 21.83 -5.10 9.23
C ASN A 94 21.42 -3.87 10.06
N GLU A 95 20.22 -3.32 9.87
CA GLU A 95 19.75 -2.06 10.48
C GLU A 95 20.61 -0.80 10.20
N VAL A 96 21.72 -0.92 9.45
CA VAL A 96 22.71 0.15 9.21
C VAL A 96 22.43 0.92 7.90
N GLY A 97 21.45 0.48 7.11
CA GLY A 97 21.40 0.74 5.67
C GLY A 97 20.96 2.12 5.18
N GLY A 98 20.67 3.11 6.05
CA GLY A 98 20.22 4.43 5.63
C GLY A 98 18.88 4.41 4.87
N TRP A 99 18.01 3.46 5.22
CA TRP A 99 16.68 3.32 4.63
C TRP A 99 15.73 4.33 5.25
N SER A 100 14.95 5.00 4.41
CA SER A 100 13.93 5.95 4.85
C SER A 100 12.57 5.26 4.94
N ASP A 101 11.95 5.34 6.10
CA ASP A 101 10.52 5.08 6.24
C ASP A 101 9.75 6.28 5.67
N VAL A 102 9.05 6.10 4.55
CA VAL A 102 8.24 7.15 3.91
C VAL A 102 6.73 6.88 4.07
N SER A 103 6.36 6.04 5.04
CA SER A 103 4.97 5.61 5.21
C SER A 103 3.99 6.76 5.43
N ASP A 104 4.34 7.72 6.29
CA ASP A 104 3.45 8.86 6.58
C ASP A 104 3.33 9.84 5.40
N GLU A 105 4.42 10.04 4.66
CA GLU A 105 4.42 10.83 3.42
C GLU A 105 3.46 10.21 2.40
N VAL A 106 3.65 8.92 2.13
CA VAL A 106 2.85 8.18 1.16
C VAL A 106 1.38 8.07 1.60
N ALA A 107 1.11 7.87 2.90
CA ALA A 107 -0.26 7.84 3.41
C ALA A 107 -0.96 9.19 3.23
N ARG A 108 -0.27 10.31 3.43
CA ARG A 108 -0.81 11.66 3.17
C ARG A 108 -1.06 11.90 1.69
N GLU A 109 -0.10 11.59 0.82
CA GLU A 109 -0.25 11.74 -0.64
C GLU A 109 -1.44 10.93 -1.15
N THR A 110 -1.53 9.67 -0.71
CA THR A 110 -2.64 8.79 -1.08
C THR A 110 -3.97 9.34 -0.57
N ALA A 111 -4.02 9.88 0.66
CA ALA A 111 -5.22 10.50 1.19
C ALA A 111 -5.70 11.69 0.37
N VAL A 112 -4.78 12.56 -0.08
CA VAL A 112 -5.11 13.71 -0.94
C VAL A 112 -5.74 13.26 -2.27
N ILE A 113 -5.18 12.22 -2.90
CA ILE A 113 -5.69 11.67 -4.17
C ILE A 113 -7.11 11.11 -3.99
N TRP A 114 -7.39 10.36 -2.92
CA TRP A 114 -8.73 9.79 -2.71
C TRP A 114 -9.75 10.84 -2.26
N GLU A 115 -9.33 11.83 -1.47
CA GLU A 115 -10.18 12.93 -1.03
C GLU A 115 -10.64 13.81 -2.19
N SER A 116 -9.80 14.03 -3.21
CA SER A 116 -10.19 14.83 -4.37
C SER A 116 -11.29 14.20 -5.20
N GLU A 117 -11.34 12.86 -5.24
CA GLU A 117 -12.31 12.10 -6.02
C GLU A 117 -13.61 11.81 -5.25
N TYR A 118 -13.51 11.54 -3.95
CA TYR A 118 -14.63 11.06 -3.13
C TYR A 118 -15.04 12.02 -2.01
N SER A 119 -14.48 13.24 -1.96
CA SER A 119 -14.66 14.23 -0.89
C SER A 119 -14.12 13.79 0.48
N ALA A 120 -14.36 14.58 1.53
CA ALA A 120 -13.77 14.37 2.86
C ALA A 120 -14.11 12.99 3.47
N ASP A 121 -15.26 12.41 3.13
CA ASP A 121 -15.73 11.13 3.67
C ASP A 121 -15.20 9.90 2.91
N TRP A 122 -14.21 10.07 2.03
CA TRP A 122 -13.69 9.03 1.13
C TRP A 122 -13.34 7.72 1.84
N ARG A 123 -12.76 7.78 3.06
CA ARG A 123 -12.40 6.58 3.83
C ARG A 123 -13.62 5.73 4.15
N GLU A 124 -14.70 6.37 4.58
CA GLU A 124 -15.96 5.70 4.88
C GLU A 124 -16.61 5.17 3.59
N THR A 125 -16.62 5.97 2.53
CA THR A 125 -17.14 5.55 1.22
C THR A 125 -16.46 4.28 0.71
N LEU A 126 -15.12 4.21 0.74
CA LEU A 126 -14.38 3.04 0.30
C LEU A 126 -14.62 1.81 1.18
N CYS A 127 -14.65 1.99 2.51
CA CYS A 127 -14.97 0.90 3.44
C CYS A 127 -16.38 0.36 3.22
N ASN A 128 -17.38 1.24 3.10
CA ASN A 128 -18.78 0.87 2.89
C ASN A 128 -18.97 0.15 1.56
N HIS A 129 -18.34 0.62 0.48
CA HIS A 129 -18.33 -0.07 -0.81
C HIS A 129 -17.73 -1.47 -0.70
N TRP A 130 -16.64 -1.64 0.06
CA TRP A 130 -16.08 -2.96 0.31
C TRP A 130 -17.07 -3.86 1.05
N TYR A 131 -17.68 -3.39 2.14
CA TYR A 131 -18.60 -4.20 2.95
C TYR A 131 -19.87 -4.56 2.17
N GLN A 132 -20.39 -3.67 1.34
CA GLN A 132 -21.53 -3.98 0.47
C GLN A 132 -21.18 -5.06 -0.56
N LYS A 133 -19.96 -5.03 -1.11
CA LYS A 133 -19.53 -5.96 -2.16
C LYS A 133 -19.09 -7.33 -1.61
N TYR A 134 -18.44 -7.34 -0.45
CA TYR A 134 -17.75 -8.52 0.10
C TYR A 134 -18.15 -8.87 1.53
N GLY A 135 -18.81 -7.98 2.28
CA GLY A 135 -19.26 -8.23 3.66
C GLY A 135 -20.43 -9.22 3.77
N GLY A 136 -21.16 -9.47 2.67
CA GLY A 136 -22.10 -10.60 2.58
C GLY A 136 -21.42 -11.96 2.35
N PHE A 137 -20.13 -11.97 2.03
CA PHE A 137 -19.31 -13.18 1.89
C PHE A 137 -18.41 -13.34 3.11
N SER A 138 -18.98 -13.75 4.23
CA SER A 138 -18.21 -14.48 5.26
C SER A 138 -17.66 -15.75 4.60
N ARG A 139 -16.48 -15.66 3.97
CA ARG A 139 -15.84 -16.85 3.40
C ARG A 139 -15.25 -17.68 4.55
N PRO A 140 -15.31 -19.03 4.45
CA PRO A 140 -14.79 -19.89 5.50
C PRO A 140 -13.30 -19.65 5.66
N VAL A 141 -12.86 -19.55 6.91
CA VAL A 141 -11.45 -19.73 7.27
C VAL A 141 -11.13 -21.19 6.92
N TYR A 142 -10.26 -21.43 5.92
CA TYR A 142 -9.80 -22.77 5.53
C TYR A 142 -8.43 -23.11 6.15
#